data_AF-C7RS36-F1
#
_entry.id   AF-C7RS36-F1
#
_cell.length_a   1.000
_cell.length_b   1.000
_cell.length_c   1.000
_cell.angle_alpha   90.00
_cell.angle_beta   90.00
_cell.angle_gamma   90.00
#
_symmetry.space_group_name_H-M   'P 1'
#
loop_
_entity.id
_entity.type
_entity.pdbx_description
1 polymer ?
#
loop_
_entity_poly.entity_id
_entity_poly.type
_entity_poly.pdbx_seq_one_letter_code
_entity_poly.pdbx_strand_id
1 'polypeptide(L)'
;MLSNYAHTVGVAAVPGVERVLMNLEKVVFGFFIVLAATLNFGFVIGEIDNPMHHHIYELFAAIVVNLIATVLKFGDRTQIGAVHLSTSLVADLQLVAAACVWAIAFHVTGEGMSREITTSVVSLSAGALLANIVSVVLLIAETVMLRR
;
A
#
# COMPACT_ATOMS: atom_id res chain seq x y z
N MET A 1 31.94 -34.15 30.44
CA MET A 1 31.55 -33.19 31.50
C MET A 1 31.39 -31.76 30.98
N LEU A 2 30.94 -31.52 29.73
CA LEU A 2 30.70 -30.16 29.17
C LEU A 2 29.56 -30.10 28.11
N SER A 3 28.60 -31.02 28.13
CA SER A 3 27.54 -31.09 27.09
C SER A 3 26.14 -30.65 27.55
N ASN A 4 26.03 -29.96 28.69
CA ASN A 4 24.73 -29.57 29.28
C ASN A 4 24.54 -28.05 29.50
N TYR A 5 25.38 -27.19 28.92
CA TYR A 5 25.27 -25.73 29.12
C TYR A 5 24.51 -24.98 28.01
N ALA A 6 24.01 -25.66 26.98
CA ALA A 6 23.31 -25.00 25.87
C ALA A 6 21.77 -24.85 26.10
N HIS A 7 21.24 -25.27 27.24
CA HIS A 7 19.78 -25.32 27.48
C HIS A 7 19.22 -24.26 28.44
N THR A 8 20.03 -23.32 28.93
CA THR A 8 19.64 -22.39 30.03
C THR A 8 19.82 -20.91 29.73
N VAL A 9 19.84 -20.50 28.46
CA VAL A 9 19.58 -19.11 28.11
C VAL A 9 18.29 -19.04 27.32
N GLY A 10 17.18 -19.36 28.01
CA GLY A 10 15.91 -18.75 27.67
C GLY A 10 16.08 -17.26 27.87
N VAL A 11 16.34 -16.53 26.78
CA VAL A 11 16.16 -15.08 26.73
C VAL A 11 14.67 -14.87 26.97
N ALA A 12 14.28 -14.79 28.24
CA ALA A 12 12.95 -14.35 28.63
C ALA A 12 12.78 -12.96 28.04
N ALA A 13 11.90 -12.84 27.04
CA ALA A 13 11.56 -11.58 26.42
C ALA A 13 11.22 -10.58 27.53
N VAL A 14 11.95 -9.45 27.57
CA VAL A 14 11.69 -8.39 28.55
C VAL A 14 10.29 -7.85 28.24
N PRO A 15 9.29 -7.99 29.14
CA PRO A 15 7.88 -7.72 28.83
C PRO A 15 7.59 -6.29 28.33
N GLY A 16 8.50 -5.35 28.62
CA GLY A 16 8.44 -3.97 28.11
C GLY A 16 8.90 -3.82 26.66
N VAL A 17 9.90 -4.59 26.22
CA VAL A 17 10.48 -4.48 24.86
C VAL A 17 9.51 -5.01 23.82
N GLU A 18 8.88 -6.16 24.08
CA GLU A 18 7.88 -6.77 23.18
C GLU A 18 6.68 -5.84 22.93
N ARG A 19 6.23 -5.14 23.98
CA ARG A 19 5.14 -4.17 23.87
C ARG A 19 5.51 -2.96 23.02
N VAL A 20 6.74 -2.47 23.12
CA VAL A 20 7.24 -1.34 22.33
C VAL A 20 7.38 -1.74 20.85
N LEU A 21 7.96 -2.92 20.59
CA LEU A 21 8.10 -3.45 19.23
C LEU A 21 6.73 -3.64 18.56
N MET A 22 5.76 -4.23 19.26
CA MET A 22 4.40 -4.42 18.74
C MET A 22 3.67 -3.10 18.47
N ASN A 23 3.93 -2.06 19.25
CA ASN A 23 3.36 -0.73 19.00
C ASN A 23 3.99 -0.08 17.75
N LEU A 24 5.30 -0.21 17.54
CA LEU A 24 5.96 0.33 16.35
C LEU A 24 5.51 -0.38 15.07
N GLU A 25 5.35 -1.70 15.11
CA GLU A 25 4.85 -2.48 13.97
C GLU A 25 3.48 -1.97 13.49
N LYS A 26 2.53 -1.77 14.43
CA LYS A 26 1.20 -1.23 14.14
C LYS A 26 1.23 0.21 13.61
N VAL A 27 2.13 1.04 14.16
CA VAL A 27 2.30 2.42 13.70
C VAL A 27 2.82 2.45 12.27
N VAL A 28 3.84 1.66 11.96
CA VAL A 28 4.43 1.56 10.61
C VAL A 28 3.39 1.03 9.62
N PHE A 29 2.64 -0.01 10.00
CA PHE A 29 1.57 -0.57 9.17
C PHE A 29 0.50 0.47 8.83
N GLY A 30 -0.07 1.14 9.85
CA GLY A 30 -1.09 2.16 9.65
C GLY A 30 -0.59 3.37 8.86
N PHE A 31 0.67 3.78 9.10
CA PHE A 31 1.30 4.87 8.37
C PHE A 31 1.35 4.60 6.87
N PHE A 32 1.85 3.43 6.45
CA PHE A 32 1.98 3.12 5.02
C PHE A 32 0.63 2.91 4.34
N ILE A 33 -0.37 2.34 5.02
CA ILE A 33 -1.74 2.25 4.46
C ILE A 33 -2.31 3.64 4.17
N VAL A 34 -2.21 4.55 5.15
CA VAL A 34 -2.75 5.91 4.98
C VAL A 34 -1.95 6.69 3.94
N LEU A 35 -0.62 6.58 3.94
CA LEU A 35 0.24 7.24 2.96
C LEU A 35 -0.01 6.73 1.53
N ALA A 36 -0.18 5.42 1.35
CA ALA A 36 -0.53 4.82 0.06
C ALA A 36 -1.86 5.38 -0.48
N ALA A 37 -2.86 5.51 0.40
CA ALA A 37 -4.15 6.07 0.05
C ALA A 37 -4.06 7.56 -0.32
N THR A 38 -3.33 8.37 0.45
CA THR A 38 -3.24 9.81 0.21
C THR A 38 -2.39 10.17 -0.99
N LEU A 39 -1.30 9.45 -1.27
CA LEU A 39 -0.52 9.65 -2.50
C LEU A 39 -1.30 9.26 -3.74
N ASN A 40 -2.03 8.14 -3.70
CA ASN A 40 -2.90 7.76 -4.80
C ASN A 40 -4.05 8.77 -4.99
N PHE A 41 -4.64 9.26 -3.91
CA PHE A 41 -5.61 10.36 -3.96
C PHE A 41 -5.03 11.62 -4.60
N GLY A 42 -3.80 11.99 -4.21
CA GLY A 42 -3.07 13.13 -4.78
C GLY A 42 -2.84 12.99 -6.29
N PHE A 43 -2.56 11.77 -6.77
CA PHE A 43 -2.47 11.53 -8.21
C PHE A 43 -3.83 11.63 -8.92
N VAL A 44 -4.92 11.17 -8.31
CA VAL A 44 -6.25 11.10 -8.95
C VAL A 44 -6.99 12.45 -8.92
N ILE A 45 -6.71 13.32 -7.94
CA ILE A 45 -7.44 14.57 -7.78
C ILE A 45 -7.11 15.58 -8.90
N GLY A 46 -8.12 16.06 -9.60
CA GLY A 46 -7.97 16.98 -10.72
C GLY A 46 -8.99 16.72 -11.83
N GLU A 47 -8.85 17.46 -12.92
CA GLU A 47 -9.58 17.17 -14.17
C GLU A 47 -9.00 15.92 -14.84
N ILE A 48 -9.81 14.86 -14.91
CA ILE A 48 -9.42 13.51 -15.33
C ILE A 48 -8.74 13.43 -16.71
N ASP A 49 -9.06 14.34 -17.61
CA ASP A 49 -8.53 14.38 -18.97
C ASP A 49 -7.37 15.38 -19.15
N ASN A 50 -7.04 16.15 -18.11
CA ASN A 50 -6.02 17.19 -18.17
C ASN A 50 -4.65 16.66 -17.69
N PRO A 51 -3.69 16.42 -18.60
CA PRO A 51 -2.40 15.83 -18.24
C PRO A 51 -1.55 16.69 -17.32
N MET A 52 -1.82 18.00 -17.22
CA MET A 52 -1.09 18.91 -16.34
C MET A 52 -1.40 18.70 -14.86
N HIS A 53 -2.53 18.05 -14.53
CA HIS A 53 -2.93 17.77 -13.15
C HIS A 53 -2.37 16.45 -12.62
N HIS A 54 -1.84 15.58 -13.49
CA HIS A 54 -1.50 14.22 -13.14
C HIS A 54 -0.01 13.97 -13.40
N HIS A 55 0.83 14.11 -12.36
CA HIS A 55 2.28 14.07 -12.56
C HIS A 55 2.85 12.64 -12.46
N ILE A 56 3.83 12.32 -13.32
CA ILE A 56 4.48 10.99 -13.32
C ILE A 56 5.11 10.64 -11.97
N TYR A 57 5.67 11.63 -11.26
CA TYR A 57 6.27 11.42 -9.93
C TYR A 57 5.23 11.07 -8.87
N GLU A 58 3.99 11.57 -8.99
CA GLU A 58 2.92 11.22 -8.06
C GLU A 58 2.43 9.79 -8.32
N LEU A 59 2.27 9.40 -9.60
CA LEU A 59 1.97 8.01 -9.97
C LEU A 59 3.06 7.05 -9.48
N PHE A 60 4.33 7.41 -9.68
CA PHE A 60 5.46 6.62 -9.19
C PHE A 60 5.48 6.50 -7.67
N ALA A 61 5.28 7.61 -6.95
CA ALA A 61 5.21 7.59 -5.49
C ALA A 61 4.02 6.75 -4.99
N ALA A 62 2.86 6.85 -5.64
CA ALA A 62 1.69 6.03 -5.35
C ALA A 62 2.02 4.54 -5.53
N ILE A 63 2.64 4.13 -6.64
CA ILE A 63 3.04 2.74 -6.89
C ILE A 63 3.99 2.23 -5.80
N VAL A 64 5.09 2.95 -5.56
CA VAL A 64 6.13 2.51 -4.63
C VAL A 64 5.58 2.36 -3.22
N VAL A 65 4.79 3.32 -2.75
CA VAL A 65 4.23 3.28 -1.40
C VAL A 65 3.13 2.22 -1.27
N ASN A 66 2.32 1.99 -2.31
CA ASN A 66 1.36 0.89 -2.32
C ASN A 66 2.06 -0.47 -2.24
N LEU A 67 3.13 -0.68 -3.01
CA LEU A 67 3.94 -1.90 -2.93
C LEU A 67 4.55 -2.11 -1.54
N ILE A 68 5.06 -1.05 -0.90
CA ILE A 68 5.56 -1.15 0.49
C ILE A 68 4.43 -1.55 1.44
N ALA A 69 3.26 -0.91 1.33
CA ALA A 69 2.09 -1.26 2.14
C ALA A 69 1.67 -2.72 1.94
N THR A 70 1.71 -3.21 0.70
CA THR A 70 1.42 -4.61 0.37
C THR A 70 2.44 -5.55 1.01
N VAL A 71 3.74 -5.26 0.94
CA VAL A 71 4.79 -6.05 1.61
C VAL A 71 4.57 -6.09 3.13
N LEU A 72 4.22 -4.97 3.74
CA LEU A 72 3.94 -4.90 5.19
C LEU A 72 2.70 -5.70 5.59
N LYS A 73 1.74 -5.92 4.68
CA LYS A 73 0.59 -6.80 4.89
C LYS A 73 0.94 -8.29 4.82
N PHE A 74 2.10 -8.65 4.25
CA PHE A 74 2.59 -10.03 4.31
C PHE A 74 3.15 -10.32 5.71
N GLY A 75 2.40 -11.12 6.48
CA GLY A 75 2.79 -11.51 7.83
C GLY A 75 1.62 -11.98 8.66
N ASP A 76 0.43 -11.43 8.39
CA ASP A 76 -0.81 -11.84 9.03
C ASP A 76 -1.48 -13.00 8.26
N ARG A 77 -1.60 -14.16 8.92
CA ARG A 77 -2.27 -15.36 8.37
C ARG A 77 -3.75 -15.46 8.72
N THR A 78 -4.33 -14.43 9.34
CA THR A 78 -5.75 -14.39 9.65
C THR A 78 -6.59 -14.13 8.40
N GLN A 79 -7.89 -14.43 8.47
CA GLN A 79 -8.85 -14.06 7.42
C GLN A 79 -8.87 -12.55 7.16
N ILE A 80 -8.72 -11.74 8.22
CA ILE A 80 -8.72 -10.28 8.11
C ILE A 80 -7.45 -9.80 7.40
N GLY A 81 -6.28 -10.35 7.76
CA GLY A 81 -5.01 -10.13 7.05
C GLY A 81 -5.08 -10.49 5.56
N ALA A 82 -5.74 -11.61 5.22
CA ALA A 82 -5.93 -12.02 3.82
C ALA A 82 -6.80 -11.04 3.02
N VAL A 83 -7.84 -10.45 3.64
CA VAL A 83 -8.69 -9.43 3.00
C VAL A 83 -7.95 -8.09 2.87
N HIS A 84 -7.15 -7.70 3.88
CA HIS A 84 -6.26 -6.54 3.76
C HIS A 84 -5.27 -6.68 2.62
N LEU A 85 -4.67 -7.87 2.48
CA LEU A 85 -3.72 -8.16 1.41
C LEU A 85 -4.39 -8.13 0.04
N SER A 86 -5.59 -8.71 -0.11
CA SER A 86 -6.28 -8.76 -1.40
C SER A 86 -6.60 -7.36 -1.94
N THR A 87 -7.04 -6.43 -1.07
CA THR A 87 -7.30 -5.04 -1.47
C THR A 87 -6.03 -4.32 -1.90
N SER A 88 -4.90 -4.56 -1.22
CA SER A 88 -3.60 -4.03 -1.61
C SER A 88 -3.13 -4.53 -2.98
N LEU A 89 -3.30 -5.83 -3.26
CA LEU A 89 -2.96 -6.40 -4.56
C LEU A 89 -3.82 -5.82 -5.69
N VAL A 90 -5.10 -5.57 -5.43
CA VAL A 90 -5.97 -4.89 -6.41
C VAL A 90 -5.48 -3.47 -6.68
N ALA A 91 -5.07 -2.72 -5.65
CA ALA A 91 -4.50 -1.39 -5.80
C ALA A 91 -3.20 -1.41 -6.64
N ASP A 92 -2.29 -2.33 -6.32
CA ASP A 92 -1.01 -2.49 -7.05
C ASP A 92 -1.24 -2.84 -8.52
N LEU A 93 -2.13 -3.78 -8.83
CA LEU A 93 -2.41 -4.16 -10.22
C LEU A 93 -2.97 -3.00 -11.04
N GLN A 94 -3.86 -2.21 -10.45
CA GLN A 94 -4.45 -1.03 -11.07
C GLN A 94 -3.40 0.07 -11.31
N LEU A 95 -2.54 0.36 -10.32
CA LEU A 95 -1.47 1.36 -10.47
C LEU A 95 -0.38 0.91 -11.46
N VAL A 96 -0.04 -0.37 -11.47
CA VAL A 96 0.89 -0.94 -12.46
C VAL A 96 0.28 -0.86 -13.87
N ALA A 97 -1.01 -1.18 -14.02
CA ALA A 97 -1.70 -1.02 -15.29
C ALA A 97 -1.68 0.45 -15.77
N ALA A 98 -1.92 1.41 -14.87
CA ALA A 98 -1.84 2.83 -15.17
C ALA A 98 -0.43 3.23 -15.64
N ALA A 99 0.63 2.75 -14.96
CA ALA A 99 2.00 2.98 -15.37
C ALA A 99 2.34 2.34 -16.72
N CYS A 100 1.81 1.15 -17.01
CA CYS A 100 1.99 0.51 -18.32
C CYS A 100 1.36 1.35 -19.43
N VAL A 101 0.13 1.84 -19.24
CA VAL A 101 -0.55 2.72 -20.22
C VAL A 101 0.26 3.98 -20.46
N TRP A 102 0.73 4.63 -19.39
CA TRP A 102 1.62 5.79 -19.49
C TRP A 102 2.90 5.47 -20.27
N ALA A 103 3.58 4.38 -19.92
CA ALA A 103 4.85 4.00 -20.51
C ALA A 103 4.72 3.70 -22.02
N ILE A 104 3.66 3.00 -22.41
CA ILE A 104 3.35 2.70 -23.82
C ILE A 104 3.12 4.00 -24.60
N ALA A 105 2.36 4.95 -24.05
CA ALA A 105 2.05 6.20 -24.72
C ALA A 105 3.30 7.05 -25.03
N PHE A 106 4.27 7.09 -24.11
CA PHE A 106 5.52 7.84 -24.32
C PHE A 106 6.58 7.09 -25.12
N HIS A 107 6.75 5.78 -24.90
CA HIS A 107 7.92 5.06 -25.40
C HIS A 107 7.62 4.16 -26.59
N VAL A 108 6.35 3.81 -26.83
CA VAL A 108 5.95 2.89 -27.91
C VAL A 108 5.19 3.63 -29.00
N THR A 109 4.12 4.35 -28.66
CA THR A 109 3.31 5.07 -29.66
C THR A 109 3.86 6.47 -29.95
N GLY A 110 4.53 7.09 -28.99
CA GLY A 110 5.02 8.47 -29.10
C GLY A 110 3.92 9.53 -29.07
N GLU A 111 2.70 9.15 -28.69
CA GLU A 111 1.54 10.07 -28.59
C GLU A 111 1.65 10.99 -27.36
N GLY A 112 2.39 10.57 -26.32
CA GLY A 112 2.46 11.28 -25.05
C GLY A 112 1.13 11.22 -24.28
N MET A 113 0.87 12.20 -23.42
CA MET A 113 -0.36 12.26 -22.63
C MET A 113 -1.45 13.04 -23.36
N SER A 114 -2.12 12.40 -24.32
CA SER A 114 -3.37 12.92 -24.87
C SER A 114 -4.50 12.85 -23.84
N ARG A 115 -5.64 13.51 -24.10
CA ARG A 115 -6.81 13.47 -23.20
C ARG A 115 -7.30 12.05 -22.94
N GLU A 116 -7.30 11.20 -23.97
CA GLU A 116 -7.75 9.81 -23.89
C GLU A 116 -6.81 8.95 -23.04
N ILE A 117 -5.50 9.08 -23.25
CA ILE A 117 -4.48 8.38 -22.45
C ILE A 117 -4.53 8.85 -21.00
N THR A 118 -4.61 10.16 -20.77
CA THR A 118 -4.71 10.74 -19.42
C THR A 118 -5.93 10.19 -18.69
N THR A 119 -7.09 10.21 -19.34
CA THR A 119 -8.34 9.66 -18.78
C THR A 119 -8.18 8.19 -18.42
N SER A 120 -7.51 7.40 -19.26
CA SER A 120 -7.27 5.97 -19.03
C SER A 120 -6.38 5.72 -17.82
N VAL A 121 -5.25 6.43 -17.72
CA VAL A 121 -4.30 6.32 -16.59
C VAL A 121 -4.97 6.73 -15.27
N VAL A 122 -5.68 7.86 -15.27
CA VAL A 122 -6.35 8.38 -14.07
C VAL A 122 -7.51 7.47 -13.67
N SER A 123 -8.27 6.93 -14.62
CA SER A 123 -9.36 5.99 -14.34
C SER A 123 -8.84 4.69 -13.71
N LEU A 124 -7.73 4.12 -14.19
CA LEU A 124 -7.10 2.95 -13.57
C LEU A 124 -6.64 3.28 -12.14
N SER A 125 -6.00 4.44 -11.96
CA SER A 125 -5.53 4.89 -10.64
C SER A 125 -6.68 5.19 -9.67
N ALA A 126 -7.83 5.68 -10.16
CA ALA A 126 -9.05 5.84 -9.37
C ALA A 126 -9.60 4.49 -8.87
N GLY A 127 -9.48 3.43 -9.68
CA GLY A 127 -9.76 2.06 -9.24
C GLY A 127 -8.83 1.61 -8.11
N ALA A 128 -7.54 1.93 -8.20
CA ALA A 128 -6.61 1.70 -7.10
C ALA A 128 -6.96 2.51 -5.84
N LEU A 129 -7.43 3.75 -6.02
CA LEU A 129 -7.81 4.62 -4.91
C LEU A 129 -8.98 4.01 -4.14
N LEU A 130 -9.97 3.45 -4.83
CA LEU A 130 -11.06 2.72 -4.20
C LEU A 130 -10.54 1.55 -3.37
N ALA A 131 -9.60 0.77 -3.90
CA ALA A 131 -8.99 -0.34 -3.15
C ALA A 131 -8.22 0.12 -1.90
N ASN A 132 -7.56 1.28 -1.98
CA ASN A 132 -6.91 1.91 -0.82
C ASN A 132 -7.91 2.42 0.22
N ILE A 133 -9.06 2.96 -0.20
CA ILE A 133 -10.13 3.33 0.73
C ILE A 133 -10.62 2.08 1.47
N VAL A 134 -10.80 0.94 0.79
CA VAL A 134 -11.17 -0.31 1.47
C VAL A 134 -10.08 -0.72 2.48
N SER A 135 -8.80 -0.62 2.13
CA SER A 135 -7.70 -0.88 3.09
C SER A 135 -7.78 -0.02 4.35
N VAL A 136 -8.06 1.28 4.19
CA VAL A 136 -8.22 2.22 5.31
C VAL A 136 -9.44 1.86 6.16
N VAL A 137 -10.57 1.50 5.53
CA VAL A 137 -11.78 1.08 6.25
C VAL A 137 -11.52 -0.19 7.07
N LEU A 138 -10.80 -1.17 6.53
CA LEU A 138 -10.44 -2.40 7.25
C LEU A 138 -9.52 -2.10 8.45
N LEU A 139 -8.56 -1.19 8.30
CA LEU A 139 -7.69 -0.74 9.40
C LEU A 139 -8.50 -0.07 10.53
N ILE A 140 -9.49 0.75 10.18
CA ILE A 140 -10.40 1.38 11.15
C ILE A 140 -11.27 0.32 11.83
N ALA A 141 -11.81 -0.65 11.07
CA ALA A 141 -12.64 -1.71 11.60
C ALA A 141 -11.88 -2.57 12.64
N GLU A 142 -10.64 -2.97 12.35
CA GLU A 142 -9.77 -3.67 13.30
C GLU A 142 -9.56 -2.85 14.59
N THR A 143 -9.31 -1.56 14.44
CA THR A 143 -9.10 -0.65 15.58
C THR A 143 -10.33 -0.58 16.49
N VAL A 144 -11.54 -0.58 15.90
CA VAL A 144 -12.80 -0.54 16.66
C VAL A 144 -13.10 -1.89 17.32
N MET A 145 -12.84 -3.01 16.64
CA MET A 145 -13.08 -4.35 17.17
C MET A 145 -12.16 -4.68 18.35
N LEU A 146 -10.91 -4.21 18.35
CA LEU A 146 -9.97 -4.38 19.46
C LEU A 146 -10.35 -3.63 20.76
N ARG A 147 -11.34 -2.73 20.70
CA ARG A 147 -11.85 -2.01 21.88
C ARG A 147 -12.97 -2.76 22.63
N ARG A 148 -13.42 -3.92 22.14
CA ARG A 148 -14.45 -4.76 22.77
C ARG A 148 -13.84 -6.06 23.26
#